data_AF-X8E5L9-F1
#
_entry.id   AF-X8E5L9-F1
#
_cell.length_a   1.000
_cell.length_b   1.000
_cell.length_c   1.000
_cell.angle_alpha   90.00
_cell.angle_beta   90.00
_cell.angle_gamma   90.00
#
_symmetry.space_group_name_H-M   'P 1'
#
loop_
_entity.id
_entity.type
_entity.pdbx_description
1 polymer ?
#
loop_
_entity_poly.entity_id
_entity_poly.type
_entity_poly.pdbx_seq_one_letter_code
_entity_poly.pdbx_strand_id
1 'polypeptide(L)'
;MLMIHHLAVDGVSWRILLEDINIAWAQHRSGQQILLPITGTSFARWATLLAEHARHPEVVEQAQMWREIVAVPAVLTAVCPKWIRLKAPGACRCR
;
A
#
# COMPACT_ATOMS: atom_id res chain seq x y z
N MET A 1 -23.33 -5.83 -2.60
CA MET A 1 -21.92 -6.04 -3.00
C MET A 1 -21.22 -4.68 -2.91
N LEU A 2 -20.12 -4.59 -2.16
CA LEU A 2 -19.31 -3.38 -2.06
C LEU A 2 -18.01 -3.62 -2.80
N MET A 3 -17.68 -2.73 -3.74
CA MET A 3 -16.42 -2.76 -4.49
C MET A 3 -15.78 -1.39 -4.38
N ILE A 4 -14.55 -1.36 -3.86
CA ILE A 4 -13.74 -0.16 -3.71
C ILE A 4 -12.40 -0.45 -4.39
N HIS A 5 -11.93 0.50 -5.21
CA HIS A 5 -10.65 0.34 -5.88
C HIS A 5 -9.50 0.39 -4.86
N HIS A 6 -8.53 -0.52 -4.95
CA HIS A 6 -7.34 -0.58 -4.08
C HIS A 6 -6.52 0.71 -3.98
N LEU A 7 -6.67 1.66 -4.91
CA LEU A 7 -6.02 2.98 -4.80
C LEU A 7 -6.59 3.82 -3.66
N ALA A 8 -7.79 3.49 -3.18
CA ALA A 8 -8.48 4.22 -2.11
C ALA A 8 -8.56 3.41 -0.80
N VAL A 9 -8.12 2.15 -0.78
CA VAL A 9 -8.32 1.25 0.37
C VAL A 9 -7.17 0.24 0.52
N ASP A 10 -6.73 0.05 1.76
CA ASP A 10 -5.79 -0.98 2.18
C ASP A 10 -6.40 -1.90 3.26
N GLY A 11 -5.59 -2.84 3.78
CA GLY A 11 -6.05 -3.76 4.82
C GLY A 11 -6.50 -3.09 6.12
N VAL A 12 -5.88 -1.96 6.50
CA VAL A 12 -6.25 -1.22 7.72
C VAL A 12 -7.56 -0.47 7.51
N SER A 13 -7.73 0.14 6.34
CA SER A 13 -8.92 0.89 5.94
C SER A 13 -10.18 0.02 6.01
N TRP A 14 -10.11 -1.26 5.63
CA TRP A 14 -11.26 -2.17 5.72
C TRP A 14 -11.78 -2.36 7.14
N ARG A 15 -10.91 -2.41 8.15
CA ARG A 15 -11.34 -2.54 9.54
C ARG A 15 -12.16 -1.32 9.97
N ILE A 16 -11.69 -0.12 9.62
CA ILE A 16 -12.38 1.14 9.92
C ILE A 16 -13.73 1.21 9.18
N LEU A 17 -13.75 0.92 7.88
CA LEU A 17 -14.97 0.94 7.08
C LEU A 17 -16.05 -0.01 7.61
N LEU A 18 -15.67 -1.24 7.97
CA LEU A 18 -16.62 -2.22 8.49
C LEU A 18 -17.17 -1.81 9.86
N GLU A 19 -16.32 -1.24 10.72
CA GLU A 19 -16.73 -0.71 12.02
C GLU A 19 -17.72 0.46 11.88
N ASP A 20 -17.39 1.44 11.03
CA ASP A 20 -18.25 2.60 10.76
C ASP A 20 -19.59 2.19 10.11
N ILE A 21 -19.58 1.23 9.17
CA ILE A 21 -20.81 0.71 8.56
C ILE A 21 -21.69 0.05 9.62
N ASN A 22 -21.11 -0.73 10.53
CA ASN A 22 -21.86 -1.38 11.60
C ASN A 22 -22.47 -0.36 12.58
N ILE A 23 -21.71 0.67 12.96
CA ILE A 23 -22.19 1.76 13.83
C ILE A 23 -23.34 2.50 13.16
N ALA A 24 -23.15 2.95 11.92
CA ALA A 24 -24.17 3.68 11.16
C ALA A 24 -25.44 2.83 10.97
N TRP A 25 -25.28 1.53 10.69
CA TRP A 25 -26.40 0.61 10.53
C TRP A 25 -27.19 0.44 11.84
N ALA A 26 -26.50 0.26 12.97
CA ALA A 26 -27.14 0.14 14.29
C ALA A 26 -27.91 1.41 14.67
N GLN A 27 -27.28 2.58 14.50
CA GLN A 27 -27.91 3.88 14.76
C GLN A 27 -29.15 4.07 13.88
N HIS A 28 -29.03 3.84 12.57
CA HIS A 28 -30.15 3.93 11.64
C HIS A 28 -31.30 3.00 12.01
N ARG A 29 -31.01 1.73 12.35
CA ARG A 29 -32.03 0.75 12.77
C ARG A 29 -32.74 1.13 14.07
N SER A 30 -32.09 1.87 14.95
CA SER A 30 -32.66 2.38 16.20
C SER A 30 -33.39 3.72 16.06
N GLY A 31 -33.49 4.27 14.84
CA GLY A 31 -34.09 5.59 14.59
C GLY A 31 -33.25 6.76 15.11
N GLN A 32 -31.99 6.51 15.46
CA GLN A 32 -31.05 7.53 15.90
C GLN A 32 -30.40 8.24 14.71
N GLN A 33 -29.97 9.48 14.94
CA GLN A 33 -29.13 10.19 13.99
C GLN A 33 -27.78 9.47 13.84
N ILE A 34 -27.31 9.33 12.59
CA ILE A 34 -26.01 8.71 12.32
C ILE A 34 -24.89 9.68 12.73
N LEU A 35 -24.08 9.27 13.69
CA LEU A 35 -22.91 9.98 14.19
C LEU A 35 -21.72 9.02 14.18
N LEU A 36 -20.80 9.26 13.27
CA LEU A 36 -19.55 8.52 13.16
C LEU A 36 -18.42 9.23 13.92
N PRO A 37 -17.40 8.48 14.39
CA PRO A 37 -16.22 9.09 14.99
C PRO A 37 -15.57 10.10 14.05
N ILE A 38 -15.04 11.19 14.61
CA ILE A 38 -14.40 12.24 13.82
C ILE A 38 -13.14 11.66 13.16
N THR A 39 -13.04 11.84 11.84
CA THR A 39 -11.90 11.39 11.04
C THR A 39 -10.59 12.04 11.50
N GLY A 40 -9.51 11.25 11.47
CA GLY A 40 -8.14 11.75 11.66
C GLY A 40 -7.62 12.57 10.47
N THR A 41 -6.32 12.55 10.22
CA THR A 41 -5.69 13.25 9.09
C THR A 41 -6.25 12.77 7.76
N SER A 42 -6.69 13.69 6.89
CA SER A 42 -7.14 13.34 5.55
C SER A 42 -6.00 12.78 4.70
N PHE A 43 -6.32 11.86 3.78
CA PHE A 43 -5.32 11.27 2.88
C PHE A 43 -4.56 12.34 2.08
N ALA A 44 -5.25 13.36 1.59
CA ALA A 44 -4.62 14.47 0.86
C ALA A 44 -3.58 15.20 1.72
N ARG A 45 -3.93 15.53 2.98
CA ARG A 45 -2.98 16.17 3.91
C ARG A 45 -1.81 15.26 4.23
N TRP A 46 -2.07 13.98 4.48
CA TRP A 46 -1.03 12.99 4.73
C TRP A 46 -0.07 12.86 3.53
N ALA A 47 -0.59 12.81 2.30
CA ALA A 47 0.22 12.70 1.10
C ALA A 47 1.13 13.92 0.89
N THR A 48 0.63 15.13 1.15
CA THR A 48 1.45 16.35 1.13
C THR A 48 2.58 16.28 2.16
N LEU A 49 2.25 15.92 3.41
CA LEU A 49 3.24 15.82 4.48
C LEU A 49 4.28 14.72 4.20
N LEU A 50 3.86 13.61 3.60
CA LEU A 50 4.78 12.54 3.20
C LEU A 50 5.76 13.02 2.14
N ALA A 51 5.29 13.79 1.14
CA ALA A 51 6.15 14.32 0.09
C ALA A 51 7.18 15.34 0.64
N GLU A 52 6.80 16.12 1.65
CA GLU A 52 7.72 17.00 2.38
C GLU A 52 8.72 16.19 3.21
N HIS A 53 8.24 15.23 3.99
CA HIS A 53 9.07 14.39 4.86
C HIS A 53 10.09 13.54 4.08
N ALA A 54 9.74 13.08 2.87
CA ALA A 54 10.64 12.33 2.00
C ALA A 54 11.92 13.10 1.61
N ARG A 55 11.93 14.44 1.77
CA ARG A 55 13.09 15.29 1.49
C ARG A 55 13.92 15.61 2.74
N HIS A 56 13.47 15.18 3.92
CA HIS A 56 14.16 15.48 5.16
C HIS A 56 15.53 14.77 5.20
N PRO A 57 16.61 15.41 5.67
CA PRO A 57 17.96 14.84 5.60
C PRO A 57 18.06 13.45 6.21
N GLU A 58 17.41 13.22 7.35
CA GLU A 58 17.38 11.92 8.05
C GLU A 58 16.78 10.79 7.20
N VAL A 59 15.80 11.10 6.33
CA VAL A 59 15.17 10.13 5.43
C VAL A 59 16.06 9.88 4.22
N VAL A 60 16.64 10.95 3.67
CA VAL A 60 17.55 10.86 2.51
C VAL A 60 18.81 10.06 2.85
N GLU A 61 19.34 10.21 4.07
CA GLU A 61 20.49 9.45 4.55
C GLU A 61 20.24 7.93 4.59
N GLN A 62 18.99 7.49 4.79
CA GLN A 62 18.62 6.07 4.72
C GLN A 62 18.84 5.46 3.33
N ALA A 63 18.93 6.26 2.27
CA ALA A 63 19.16 5.75 0.91
C ALA A 63 20.48 4.98 0.79
N GLN A 64 21.51 5.28 1.59
CA GLN A 64 22.75 4.51 1.60
C GLN A 64 22.51 3.07 2.11
N MET A 65 21.79 2.93 3.23
CA MET A 65 21.42 1.63 3.78
C MET A 65 20.61 0.80 2.76
N TRP A 66 19.61 1.41 2.11
CA TRP A 66 18.82 0.73 1.09
C TRP A 66 19.66 0.29 -0.12
N ARG A 67 20.67 1.08 -0.53
CA ARG A 67 21.61 0.70 -1.60
C ARG A 67 22.41 -0.54 -1.21
N GLU A 68 22.88 -0.62 0.03
CA GLU A 68 23.62 -1.78 0.53
C GLU A 68 22.74 -3.04 0.56
N ILE A 69 21.49 -2.91 1.02
CA ILE A 69 20.52 -4.02 1.02
C ILE A 69 20.27 -4.55 -0.39
N VAL A 70 20.07 -3.66 -1.36
CA VAL A 70 19.81 -4.03 -2.76
C VAL A 70 21.05 -4.62 -3.44
N ALA A 71 22.26 -4.28 -2.96
CA ALA A 71 23.51 -4.86 -3.45
C ALA A 71 23.74 -6.31 -2.99
N VAL A 72 23.00 -6.78 -1.97
CA VAL A 72 23.07 -8.18 -1.54
C VAL A 72 22.55 -9.07 -2.67
N PRO A 73 23.36 -10.02 -3.18
CA PRO A 73 22.92 -10.93 -4.24
C PRO A 73 21.68 -11.70 -3.82
N ALA A 74 20.72 -11.81 -4.74
CA ALA A 74 19.52 -12.61 -4.52
C ALA A 74 19.93 -14.07 -4.26
N VAL A 75 19.58 -14.58 -3.08
CA VAL A 75 19.82 -15.98 -2.69
C VAL A 75 18.91 -16.93 -3.46
N LEU A 76 17.74 -16.45 -3.89
CA LEU A 76 16.80 -17.22 -4.66
C LEU A 76 17.08 -17.07 -6.16
N THR A 77 17.15 -18.20 -6.85
CA THR A 77 17.21 -18.23 -8.31
C THR A 77 15.98 -17.54 -8.88
N ALA A 78 16.20 -16.62 -9.82
CA ALA A 78 15.11 -15.97 -10.53
C ALA A 78 14.24 -17.03 -11.21
N VAL A 79 12.94 -17.02 -10.89
CA VAL A 79 11.97 -17.87 -11.59
C VAL A 79 11.90 -17.39 -13.03
N CYS A 80 12.24 -18.27 -13.98
CA CYS A 80 12.05 -18.02 -15.41
C CYS A 80 10.83 -18.84 -15.87
N PRO A 81 9.64 -18.23 -15.97
CA PRO A 81 8.47 -18.92 -16.49
C PRO A 81 8.72 -19.42 -17.91
N LYS A 82 8.31 -20.66 -18.22
CA LYS A 82 8.53 -21.30 -19.53
C LYS A 82 8.03 -20.47 -20.73
N TRP A 83 7.04 -19.59 -20.54
CA TRP A 83 6.50 -18.73 -21.59
C TRP A 83 7.40 -17.55 -21.99
N ILE A 84 8.39 -17.18 -21.16
CA ILE A 84 9.40 -16.16 -21.50
C ILE A 84 10.50 -16.72 -22.42
N ARG A 85 10.71 -18.04 -22.46
CA ARG A 85 11.75 -18.70 -23.27
C ARG A 85 11.51 -18.62 -24.78
N LEU A 86 10.26 -18.42 -25.22
CA LEU A 86 9.89 -18.52 -26.63
C LEU A 86 9.99 -17.20 -27.42
N LYS A 87 10.35 -16.07 -26.79
CA LYS A 87 10.24 -14.74 -27.43
C LYS A 87 11.54 -14.04 -27.86
N ALA A 88 12.72 -14.65 -27.76
CA ALA A 88 13.92 -14.10 -28.40
C ALA A 88 15.04 -15.13 -28.61
N PRO A 89 15.64 -15.24 -29.81
CA PRO A 89 16.93 -15.89 -29.97
C PRO A 89 17.99 -15.05 -29.24
N GLY A 90 18.41 -15.51 -28.05
CA GLY A 90 19.43 -14.86 -27.22
C GLY A 90 19.02 -14.53 -25.78
N ALA A 91 17.78 -14.83 -25.34
CA ALA A 91 17.32 -14.45 -24.01
C ALA A 91 17.73 -15.42 -22.88
N CYS A 92 18.26 -14.82 -21.82
CA CYS A 92 18.54 -15.36 -20.49
C CYS A 92 19.62 -16.44 -20.39
N ARG A 93 20.88 -16.00 -20.34
CA ARG A 93 21.95 -16.78 -19.71
C ARG A 93 21.86 -16.58 -18.19
N CYS A 94 21.11 -17.45 -17.51
CA CYS A 94 21.25 -17.63 -16.07
C CYS A 94 22.69 -18.08 -15.82
N ARG A 95 23.46 -17.32 -15.04
CA ARG A 95 24.74 -17.75 -14.51
C ARG A 95 24.51 -18.47 -13.19
#